data_AF-X1EJN5-F1
#
_entry.id   AF-X1EJN5-F1
#
_cell.length_a   1.000
_cell.length_b   1.000
_cell.length_c   1.000
_cell.angle_alpha   90.00
_cell.angle_beta   90.00
_cell.angle_gamma   90.00
#
_symmetry.space_group_name_H-M   'P 1'
#
loop_
_entity.id
_entity.type
_entity.pdbx_description
1 polymer ?
#
loop_
_entity_poly.entity_id
_entity_poly.type
_entity_poly.pdbx_seq_one_letter_code
_entity_poly.pdbx_strand_id
1 'polypeptide(L)'
;MHIWVKDGSYCLWPTEPGESFSGDDTTISFEDKYFIKSPDHRLKLWYYNLDDTYEHEFQVRVGQVLNEVFIASFLPSVGMDQMTEAIEKALAAQTISRKDERAAVLDYLSTQPYEGEEGEL
;
A
#
# COMPACT_ATOMS: atom_id res chain seq x y z
N MET A 1 4.94 29.09 -23.15
CA MET A 1 4.08 28.08 -22.48
C MET A 1 4.44 27.95 -21.00
N HIS A 2 3.42 27.79 -20.16
CA HIS A 2 3.53 27.63 -18.70
C HIS A 2 2.81 26.36 -18.25
N ILE A 3 3.39 25.59 -17.32
CA ILE A 3 2.89 24.27 -16.92
C ILE A 3 2.86 24.10 -15.40
N TRP A 4 1.83 23.39 -14.92
CA TRP A 4 1.70 22.85 -13.56
C TRP A 4 1.16 21.43 -13.54
N VAL A 5 1.63 20.66 -12.56
CA VAL A 5 1.11 19.33 -12.20
C VAL A 5 0.49 19.42 -10.81
N LYS A 6 -0.77 19.03 -10.67
CA LYS A 6 -1.54 19.13 -9.42
C LYS A 6 -2.25 17.81 -9.09
N ASP A 7 -2.29 17.47 -7.81
CA ASP A 7 -3.23 16.49 -7.26
C ASP A 7 -4.27 17.25 -6.42
N GLY A 8 -5.50 17.31 -6.90
CA GLY A 8 -6.55 18.15 -6.31
C GLY A 8 -6.17 19.64 -6.27
N SER A 9 -6.01 20.18 -5.06
CA SER A 9 -5.59 21.57 -4.78
C SER A 9 -4.09 21.70 -4.50
N TYR A 10 -3.36 20.60 -4.39
CA TYR A 10 -1.94 20.58 -4.07
C TYR A 10 -1.08 20.67 -5.34
N CYS A 11 -0.08 21.55 -5.33
CA CYS A 11 0.89 21.67 -6.42
C CYS A 11 1.99 20.62 -6.22
N LEU A 12 2.05 19.64 -7.12
CA LEU A 12 3.12 18.66 -7.12
C LEU A 12 4.36 19.22 -7.78
N TRP A 13 4.16 19.98 -8.86
CA TRP A 13 5.25 20.62 -9.58
C TRP A 13 4.75 21.85 -10.37
N PRO A 14 5.52 22.96 -10.42
CA PRO A 14 6.77 23.21 -9.68
C PRO A 14 6.57 23.13 -8.16
N THR A 15 7.63 22.78 -7.44
CA THR A 15 7.57 22.60 -5.97
C THR A 15 7.21 23.90 -5.26
N GLU A 16 7.63 25.04 -5.81
CA GLU A 16 7.29 26.35 -5.30
C GLU A 16 5.82 26.69 -5.64
N PRO A 17 4.96 26.90 -4.63
CA PRO A 17 3.56 27.22 -4.87
C PRO A 17 3.41 28.58 -5.56
N GLY A 18 2.65 28.61 -6.66
CA GLY A 18 2.37 29.84 -7.40
C GLY A 18 3.34 30.13 -8.54
N GLU A 19 4.45 29.39 -8.62
CA GLU A 19 5.35 29.45 -9.76
C GLU A 19 4.92 28.46 -10.84
N SER A 20 5.08 28.85 -12.10
CA SER A 20 4.91 28.00 -13.27
C SER A 20 6.26 27.75 -13.91
N PHE A 21 6.45 26.57 -14.47
CA PHE A 21 7.61 26.37 -15.34
C PHE A 21 7.32 26.83 -16.76
N SER A 22 8.30 27.50 -17.36
CA SER A 22 8.33 27.83 -18.79
C SER A 22 9.68 27.42 -19.36
N GLY A 23 9.66 26.69 -20.47
CA GLY A 23 10.85 26.29 -21.22
C GLY A 23 10.46 25.95 -22.65
N ASP A 24 11.46 25.89 -23.52
CA ASP A 24 11.32 25.48 -24.91
C ASP A 24 12.12 24.18 -25.12
N ASP A 25 11.55 23.25 -25.89
CA ASP A 25 12.10 21.91 -26.17
C ASP A 25 12.68 21.18 -24.93
N THR A 26 12.04 21.35 -23.77
CA THR A 26 12.53 20.81 -22.50
C THR A 26 11.70 19.62 -22.07
N THR A 27 12.36 18.47 -21.88
CA THR A 27 11.75 17.30 -21.25
C THR A 27 12.02 17.31 -19.75
N ILE A 28 10.95 17.24 -18.97
CA ILE A 28 11.03 17.06 -17.52
C ILE A 28 10.62 15.64 -17.20
N SER A 29 11.49 14.91 -16.52
CA SER A 29 11.22 13.55 -16.05
C SER A 29 11.42 13.44 -14.55
N PHE A 30 10.51 12.73 -13.90
CA PHE A 30 10.61 12.36 -12.50
C PHE A 30 10.86 10.86 -12.44
N GLU A 31 11.91 10.44 -11.74
CA GLU A 31 12.18 9.01 -11.49
C GLU A 31 11.36 8.49 -10.29
N ASP A 32 10.88 9.42 -9.46
CA ASP A 32 10.09 9.11 -8.27
C ASP A 32 8.67 8.65 -8.60
N LYS A 33 8.19 7.68 -7.82
CA LYS A 33 6.81 7.20 -7.89
C LYS A 33 5.95 8.01 -6.92
N TYR A 34 4.86 8.55 -7.43
CA TYR A 34 3.87 9.27 -6.63
C TYR A 34 2.63 8.42 -6.41
N PHE A 35 2.26 8.18 -5.14
CA PHE A 35 1.03 7.47 -4.80
C PHE A 35 -0.14 8.46 -4.74
N ILE A 36 -1.05 8.35 -5.71
CA ILE A 36 -2.24 9.20 -5.77
C ILE A 36 -3.24 8.67 -4.74
N LYS A 37 -3.47 9.46 -3.69
CA LYS A 37 -4.40 9.12 -2.59
C LYS A 37 -5.83 9.58 -2.84
N SER A 38 -6.07 10.38 -3.89
CA SER A 38 -7.41 10.83 -4.22
C SER A 38 -8.29 9.63 -4.61
N PRO A 39 -9.56 9.57 -4.15
CA PRO A 39 -10.43 8.42 -4.36
C PRO A 39 -10.69 8.14 -5.85
N ASP A 40 -10.66 9.18 -6.67
CA ASP A 40 -10.78 9.12 -8.12
C ASP A 40 -9.43 9.07 -8.86
N HIS A 41 -8.32 8.85 -8.13
CA HIS A 41 -6.96 8.63 -8.65
C HIS A 41 -6.57 9.62 -9.74
N ARG A 42 -6.94 10.90 -9.57
CA ARG A 42 -6.91 11.89 -10.63
C ARG A 42 -5.72 12.82 -10.51
N LEU A 43 -4.85 12.78 -11.51
CA LEU A 43 -3.82 13.78 -11.72
C LEU A 43 -4.34 14.89 -12.65
N LYS A 44 -4.17 16.16 -12.28
CA LYS A 44 -4.57 17.32 -13.10
C LYS A 44 -3.34 18.04 -13.64
N LEU A 45 -3.29 18.18 -14.96
CA LEU A 45 -2.24 18.90 -15.67
C LEU A 45 -2.84 20.21 -16.16
N TRP A 46 -2.23 21.33 -15.76
CA TRP A 46 -2.65 22.66 -16.19
C TRP A 46 -1.55 23.25 -17.03
N TYR A 47 -1.90 23.71 -18.23
CA TYR A 47 -0.99 24.48 -19.06
C TYR A 47 -1.73 25.66 -19.65
N TYR A 48 -1.00 26.73 -19.91
CA TYR A 48 -1.47 27.86 -20.70
C TYR A 48 -0.31 28.44 -21.48
N ASN A 49 -0.63 29.03 -22.62
CA ASN A 49 0.35 29.73 -23.43
C ASN A 49 0.04 31.23 -23.44
N LEU A 50 1.06 32.04 -23.22
CA LEU A 50 1.00 33.50 -23.36
C LEU A 50 1.54 33.96 -24.71
N ASP A 51 2.24 33.07 -25.42
CA ASP A 51 2.74 33.33 -26.76
C ASP A 51 1.61 33.16 -27.77
N ASP A 52 1.43 34.15 -28.63
CA ASP A 52 0.47 34.19 -29.73
C ASP A 52 1.14 34.00 -31.10
N THR A 53 2.47 33.96 -31.13
CA THR A 53 3.26 33.98 -32.36
C THR A 53 3.55 32.57 -32.89
N TYR A 54 3.82 31.61 -32.01
CA TYR A 54 4.10 30.22 -32.37
C TYR A 54 3.16 29.25 -31.67
N GLU A 55 2.82 28.14 -32.33
CA GLU A 55 2.10 27.04 -31.68
C GLU A 55 3.06 26.24 -30.79
N HIS A 56 2.63 26.00 -29.55
CA HIS A 56 3.38 25.20 -28.58
C HIS A 56 2.61 23.91 -28.31
N GLU A 57 3.30 22.77 -28.39
CA GLU A 57 2.74 21.46 -28.05
C GLU A 57 3.23 20.99 -26.68
N PHE A 58 2.33 20.44 -25.88
CA PHE A 58 2.65 19.85 -24.59
C PHE A 58 2.36 18.36 -24.60
N GLN A 59 3.40 17.55 -24.36
CA GLN A 59 3.29 16.10 -24.27
C GLN A 59 3.54 15.62 -22.85
N VAL A 60 2.68 14.74 -22.34
CA VAL A 60 2.84 14.09 -21.03
C VAL A 60 2.87 12.58 -21.19
N ARG A 61 3.81 11.94 -20.51
CA ARG A 61 3.90 10.48 -20.42
C ARG A 61 3.80 10.07 -18.95
N VAL A 62 2.80 9.26 -18.63
CA VAL A 62 2.57 8.76 -17.27
C VAL A 62 2.79 7.26 -17.24
N GLY A 63 3.75 6.80 -16.44
CA GLY A 63 3.91 5.40 -16.10
C GLY A 63 3.03 5.05 -14.90
N GLN A 64 2.17 4.04 -15.04
CA GLN A 64 1.32 3.54 -13.95
C GLN A 64 1.76 2.16 -13.52
N VAL A 65 1.73 1.91 -12.21
CA VAL A 65 1.98 0.59 -11.61
C VAL A 65 0.74 0.19 -10.82
N LEU A 66 0.10 -0.90 -11.24
CA LEU A 66 -1.15 -1.40 -10.65
C LEU A 66 -0.93 -2.58 -9.68
N ASN A 67 0.32 -3.04 -9.51
CA ASN A 67 0.60 -4.20 -8.69
C ASN A 67 0.65 -3.81 -7.20
N GLU A 68 -0.22 -4.41 -6.39
CA GLU A 68 -0.30 -4.22 -4.94
C GLU A 68 1.03 -4.48 -4.23
N VAL A 69 1.84 -5.44 -4.71
CA VAL A 69 3.17 -5.75 -4.17
C VAL A 69 4.12 -4.55 -4.30
N PHE A 70 3.96 -3.75 -5.36
CA PHE A 70 4.73 -2.53 -5.56
C PHE A 70 4.18 -1.34 -4.77
N ILE A 71 2.91 -1.35 -4.38
CA ILE A 71 2.32 -0.29 -3.55
C ILE A 71 2.71 -0.51 -2.08
N ALA A 72 2.68 -1.77 -1.62
CA ALA A 72 3.05 -2.16 -0.25
C ALA A 72 4.52 -1.87 0.09
N SER A 73 5.43 -1.92 -0.89
CA SER A 73 6.85 -1.59 -0.67
C SER A 73 7.11 -0.10 -0.46
N PHE A 74 6.18 0.78 -0.89
CA PHE A 74 6.30 2.23 -0.75
C PHE A 74 5.55 2.79 0.47
N LEU A 75 4.54 2.08 0.98
CA LEU A 75 3.74 2.50 2.14
C LEU A 75 3.99 1.55 3.32
N PRO A 76 4.90 1.88 4.27
CA PRO A 76 5.17 1.04 5.42
C PRO A 76 3.92 0.79 6.28
N SER A 77 2.94 1.69 6.23
CA SER A 77 1.63 1.52 6.89
C SER A 77 0.75 0.45 6.23
N VAL A 78 0.75 0.35 4.90
CA VAL A 78 -0.05 -0.66 4.18
C VAL A 78 0.57 -2.06 4.36
N GLY A 79 1.90 -2.13 4.41
CA GLY A 79 2.60 -3.36 4.79
C GLY A 79 2.30 -3.81 6.23
N MET A 80 2.10 -2.87 7.16
CA MET A 80 1.72 -3.16 8.54
C MET A 80 0.30 -3.72 8.66
N ASP A 81 -0.67 -3.20 7.89
CA ASP A 81 -2.04 -3.73 7.91
C ASP A 81 -2.08 -5.18 7.40
N GLN A 82 -1.41 -5.46 6.29
CA GLN A 82 -1.29 -6.83 5.74
C GLN A 82 -0.52 -7.76 6.68
N MET A 83 0.53 -7.26 7.35
CA MET A 83 1.28 -8.01 8.37
C MET A 83 0.42 -8.29 9.60
N THR A 84 -0.40 -7.35 10.04
CA THR A 84 -1.32 -7.52 11.18
C THR A 84 -2.36 -8.57 10.87
N GLU A 85 -2.97 -8.54 9.68
CA GLU A 85 -3.91 -9.55 9.22
C GLU A 85 -3.27 -10.95 9.15
N ALA A 86 -2.04 -11.03 8.65
CA ALA A 86 -1.29 -12.29 8.62
C ALA A 86 -0.96 -12.84 10.03
N ILE A 87 -0.62 -11.97 10.97
CA ILE A 87 -0.34 -12.33 12.37
C ILE A 87 -1.62 -12.80 13.07
N GLU A 88 -2.74 -12.10 12.89
CA GLU A 88 -4.04 -12.50 13.44
C GLU A 88 -4.47 -13.88 12.93
N LYS A 89 -4.31 -14.12 11.62
CA LYS A 89 -4.62 -15.42 11.01
C LYS A 89 -3.72 -16.54 11.56
N ALA A 90 -2.43 -16.26 11.76
CA ALA A 90 -1.49 -17.22 12.35
C ALA A 90 -1.83 -17.53 13.83
N LEU A 91 -2.20 -16.52 14.62
CA LEU A 91 -2.64 -16.69 16.02
C LEU A 91 -3.95 -17.47 16.12
N ALA A 92 -4.90 -17.22 15.21
CA ALA A 92 -6.15 -17.96 15.12
C ALA A 92 -5.91 -19.46 14.80
N ALA A 93 -5.01 -19.76 13.86
CA ALA A 93 -4.65 -21.15 13.54
C ALA A 93 -3.98 -21.86 14.73
N GLN A 94 -3.08 -21.17 15.44
CA GLN A 94 -2.34 -21.74 16.57
C GLN A 94 -3.24 -22.00 17.79
N THR A 95 -4.24 -21.14 18.02
CA THR A 95 -5.22 -21.33 19.09
C THR A 95 -6.20 -22.47 18.83
N ILE A 96 -6.53 -22.74 17.57
CA ILE A 96 -7.32 -23.92 17.18
C ILE A 96 -6.50 -25.20 17.41
N SER A 97 -5.27 -25.27 16.90
CA SER A 97 -4.39 -26.44 17.09
C SER A 97 -4.18 -26.77 18.57
N ARG A 98 -3.92 -25.76 19.43
CA ARG A 98 -3.79 -25.98 20.87
C ARG A 98 -5.06 -26.47 21.55
N LYS A 99 -6.24 -26.05 21.08
CA LYS A 99 -7.52 -26.52 21.63
C LYS A 99 -7.77 -27.98 21.24
N ASP A 100 -7.47 -28.34 20.01
CA ASP A 100 -7.63 -29.70 19.49
C ASP A 100 -6.65 -30.67 20.19
N GLU A 101 -5.38 -30.28 20.34
CA GLU A 101 -4.39 -31.04 21.11
C GLU A 101 -4.81 -31.23 22.57
N ARG A 102 -5.32 -30.17 23.21
CA ARG A 102 -5.79 -30.24 24.60
C ARG A 102 -7.02 -31.13 24.74
N ALA A 103 -7.91 -31.12 23.76
CA ALA A 103 -9.08 -32.00 23.73
C ALA A 103 -8.67 -33.46 23.56
N ALA A 104 -7.71 -33.77 22.68
CA ALA A 104 -7.19 -35.12 22.49
C ALA A 104 -6.46 -35.66 23.74
N VAL A 105 -5.70 -34.82 24.45
CA VAL A 105 -5.06 -35.20 25.71
C VAL A 105 -6.09 -35.47 26.82
N LEU A 106 -7.13 -34.63 26.92
CA LEU A 106 -8.21 -34.84 27.88
C LEU A 106 -9.01 -36.11 27.59
N ASP A 107 -9.28 -36.39 26.31
CA ASP A 107 -9.95 -37.62 25.87
C ASP A 107 -9.11 -38.86 26.21
N TYR A 108 -7.80 -38.83 25.93
CA TYR A 108 -6.86 -39.89 26.29
C TYR A 108 -6.80 -40.13 27.81
N LEU A 109 -6.73 -39.05 28.61
CA LEU A 109 -6.74 -39.15 30.07
C LEU A 109 -8.07 -39.69 30.62
N SER A 110 -9.19 -39.46 29.92
CA SER A 110 -10.51 -39.96 30.33
C SER A 110 -10.78 -41.42 29.96
N THR A 111 -10.05 -41.95 28.98
CA THR A 111 -10.19 -43.33 28.49
C THR A 111 -9.20 -44.30 29.10
N GLN A 112 -8.23 -43.81 29.90
CA GLN A 112 -7.38 -44.70 30.68
C GLN A 112 -8.20 -45.36 31.81
N PRO A 113 -8.22 -46.70 31.90
CA PRO A 113 -8.78 -47.36 33.07
C PRO A 113 -7.92 -46.99 34.29
N TYR A 114 -8.58 -46.59 35.38
CA TYR A 114 -7.94 -46.31 36.65
C TYR A 114 -7.37 -47.63 37.21
N GLU A 115 -6.11 -47.93 36.93
CA GLU A 115 -5.37 -48.99 37.64
C GLU A 115 -5.05 -48.45 39.04
N GLY A 116 -6.03 -48.58 39.95
CA GLY A 116 -5.79 -48.38 41.36
C GLY A 116 -4.86 -49.48 41.84
N GLU A 117 -3.65 -49.10 42.27
CA GLU A 117 -2.76 -49.96 43.03
C GLU A 117 -3.51 -50.45 44.29
N GLU A 118 -3.94 -51.71 44.30
CA GLU A 118 -4.21 -52.45 45.53
C GLU A 118 -2.85 -52.69 46.22
N GLY A 119 -2.41 -51.68 46.98
CA GLY A 119 -1.30 -51.80 47.91
C GLY A 119 -1.73 -52.60 49.14
N GLU A 120 -1.08 -53.74 49.35
CA GLU A 120 -1.15 -54.59 50.53
C GLU A 120 -1.02 -53.81 51.85
N LEU A 121 -1.91 -54.12 52.82
CA LEU A 121 -1.58 -54.57 54.19
C LEU A 121 -2.85 -54.87 55.00
#